data_AF-A0A7K4IB29-F1
#
_entry.id   AF-A0A7K4IB29-F1
#
_cell.length_a   1.000
_cell.length_b   1.000
_cell.length_c   1.000
_cell.angle_alpha   90.00
_cell.angle_beta   90.00
_cell.angle_gamma   90.00
#
_symmetry.space_group_name_H-M   'P 1'
#
loop_
_entity.id
_entity.type
_entity.pdbx_description
1 polymer ?
#
loop_
_entity_poly.entity_id
_entity_poly.type
_entity_poly.pdbx_seq_one_letter_code
_entity_poly.pdbx_strand_id
1 'polypeptide(L)'
;MQNLSNTEESASELLTFPPFLYSALRERIKRFRNDKTSLDPETYYDEIQRTQRIFSSLVESRIAKLIRVVTSSKVQEMRKRMTSEELWLCEELATLLTEWQTNVGGSNSHSE
;
A
#
# COMPACT_ATOMS: atom_id res chain seq x y z
N MET A 1 10.25 12.01 -1.85
CA MET A 1 8.95 11.58 -2.39
C MET A 1 9.14 10.81 -3.68
N GLN A 2 9.56 11.45 -4.77
CA GLN A 2 9.75 10.78 -6.06
C GLN A 2 10.78 9.62 -5.98
N ASN A 3 11.88 9.82 -5.23
CA ASN A 3 12.87 8.76 -5.00
C ASN A 3 12.29 7.56 -4.25
N LEU A 4 11.37 7.76 -3.29
CA LEU A 4 10.77 6.65 -2.54
C LEU A 4 9.86 5.81 -3.44
N SER A 5 9.06 6.46 -4.29
CA SER A 5 8.21 5.78 -5.27
C SER A 5 9.03 4.99 -6.28
N ASN A 6 10.06 5.60 -6.87
CA ASN A 6 10.91 4.93 -7.86
C ASN A 6 11.71 3.76 -7.25
N THR A 7 12.18 3.93 -6.01
CA THR A 7 12.90 2.87 -5.29
C THR A 7 11.97 1.72 -4.90
N GLU A 8 10.73 2.00 -4.50
CA GLU A 8 9.74 0.94 -4.28
C GLU A 8 9.41 0.22 -5.60
N GLU A 9 9.12 0.94 -6.67
CA GLU A 9 8.74 0.36 -7.96
C GLU A 9 9.82 -0.55 -8.55
N SER A 10 11.09 -0.15 -8.43
CA SER A 10 12.23 -0.93 -8.91
C SER A 10 12.61 -2.11 -7.99
N ALA A 11 12.19 -2.10 -6.73
CA ALA A 11 12.48 -3.19 -5.80
C ALA A 11 11.59 -4.41 -6.10
N SER A 12 12.20 -5.58 -6.24
CA SER A 12 11.48 -6.85 -6.37
C SER A 12 10.75 -7.26 -5.08
N GLU A 13 11.28 -6.82 -3.94
CA GLU A 13 10.74 -7.10 -2.61
C GLU A 13 10.04 -5.89 -2.01
N LEU A 14 9.21 -6.15 -0.99
CA LEU A 14 8.60 -5.12 -0.16
C LEU A 14 9.71 -4.44 0.64
N LEU A 15 9.88 -3.13 0.47
CA LEU A 15 10.83 -2.36 1.28
C LEU A 15 10.23 -1.97 2.62
N THR A 16 11.09 -1.70 3.59
CA THR A 16 10.68 -1.17 4.89
C THR A 16 10.43 0.32 4.75
N PHE A 17 9.22 0.77 5.11
CA PHE A 17 8.90 2.18 5.22
C PHE A 17 8.57 2.57 6.66
N PRO A 18 8.67 3.88 6.98
CA PRO A 18 8.23 4.38 8.27
C PRO A 18 6.75 4.02 8.51
N PRO A 19 6.37 3.61 9.74
CA PRO A 19 5.01 3.17 10.06
C PRO A 19 3.96 4.25 9.82
N PHE A 20 4.34 5.53 9.88
CA PHE A 20 3.46 6.68 9.69
C PHE A 20 3.58 7.31 8.28
N LEU A 21 4.06 6.54 7.30
CA LEU A 21 4.26 7.06 5.95
C LEU A 21 2.94 7.62 5.38
N TYR A 22 1.87 6.83 5.35
CA TYR A 22 0.60 7.25 4.74
C TYR A 22 -0.02 8.46 5.43
N SER A 23 0.02 8.52 6.76
CA SER A 23 -0.48 9.65 7.54
C SER A 23 0.35 10.92 7.32
N ALA A 24 1.68 10.82 7.28
CA ALA A 24 2.56 11.95 6.97
C ALA A 24 2.32 12.51 5.56
N LEU A 25 2.08 11.63 4.58
CA LEU A 25 1.76 12.02 3.20
C LEU A 25 0.42 12.74 3.10
N ARG A 26 -0.60 12.22 3.79
CA ARG A 26 -1.91 12.85 3.86
C ARG A 26 -1.85 14.24 4.49
N GLU A 27 -1.11 14.38 5.60
CA GLU A 27 -0.90 15.68 6.24
C GLU A 27 -0.11 16.66 5.37
N ARG A 28 0.87 16.19 4.59
CA ARG A 28 1.56 17.04 3.60
C ARG A 28 0.60 17.58 2.54
N ILE A 29 -0.26 16.73 1.97
CA ILE A 29 -1.28 17.16 0.99
C ILE A 29 -2.26 18.16 1.63
N LYS A 30 -2.66 17.92 2.88
CA LYS A 30 -3.57 18.81 3.63
C LYS A 30 -2.93 20.17 3.91
N ARG A 31 -1.65 20.20 4.28
CA ARG A 31 -0.88 21.45 4.47
C ARG A 31 -0.80 22.24 3.18
N PHE A 32 -0.48 21.59 2.07
CA PHE A 32 -0.56 22.24 0.77
C PHE A 32 -1.96 22.80 0.55
N ARG A 33 -3.03 22.01 0.70
CA ARG A 33 -4.42 22.50 0.51
C ARG A 33 -4.81 23.74 1.31
N ASN A 34 -4.21 23.93 2.48
CA ASN A 34 -4.52 25.04 3.39
C ASN A 34 -3.62 26.26 3.18
N ASP A 35 -2.40 26.07 2.68
CA ASP A 35 -1.46 27.15 2.39
C ASP A 35 -1.75 27.78 1.02
N LYS A 36 -2.83 28.56 0.95
CA LYS A 36 -3.26 29.29 -0.26
C LYS A 36 -2.43 30.54 -0.56
N THR A 37 -1.37 30.81 0.21
CA THR A 37 -0.75 32.14 0.28
C THR A 37 0.74 32.19 -0.05
N SER A 38 1.44 31.05 -0.17
CA SER A 38 2.90 31.04 -0.29
C SER A 38 3.46 30.85 -1.70
N LEU A 39 2.64 30.43 -2.68
CA LEU A 39 3.05 30.12 -4.05
C LEU A 39 2.04 30.64 -5.09
N ASP A 40 2.52 30.87 -6.31
CA ASP A 40 1.65 31.11 -7.47
C ASP A 40 0.63 29.94 -7.61
N PRO A 41 -0.66 30.23 -7.90
CA PRO A 41 -1.70 29.21 -7.94
C PRO A 41 -1.37 28.01 -8.85
N GLU A 42 -0.71 28.24 -9.99
CA GLU A 42 -0.38 27.19 -10.95
C GLU A 42 0.69 26.24 -10.39
N THR A 43 1.76 26.81 -9.81
CA THR A 43 2.83 26.04 -9.14
C THR A 43 2.27 25.21 -7.98
N TYR A 44 1.33 25.78 -7.25
CA TYR A 44 0.64 25.12 -6.15
C TYR A 44 -0.19 23.90 -6.60
N TYR A 45 -0.99 24.04 -7.66
CA TYR A 45 -1.80 22.94 -8.18
C TYR A 45 -0.93 21.81 -8.71
N ASP A 46 0.17 22.15 -9.37
CA ASP A 46 1.13 21.18 -9.91
C ASP A 46 1.81 20.36 -8.81
N GLU A 47 2.24 20.98 -7.71
CA GLU A 47 2.84 20.27 -6.57
C GLU A 47 1.85 19.31 -5.89
N ILE A 48 0.57 19.72 -5.77
CA ILE A 48 -0.48 18.83 -5.25
C ILE A 48 -0.67 17.64 -6.18
N GLN A 49 -0.84 17.88 -7.48
CA GLN A 49 -1.01 16.79 -8.45
C GLN A 49 0.19 15.85 -8.47
N ARG A 50 1.41 16.40 -8.46
CA ARG A 50 2.65 15.62 -8.41
C ARG A 50 2.71 14.76 -7.17
N THR A 51 2.42 15.33 -6.01
CA THR A 51 2.40 14.60 -4.73
C THR A 51 1.34 13.49 -4.73
N GLN A 52 0.15 13.75 -5.29
CA GLN A 52 -0.92 12.77 -5.43
C GLN A 52 -0.53 11.62 -6.37
N ARG A 53 0.08 11.90 -7.53
CA ARG A 53 0.54 10.86 -8.47
C ARG A 53 1.59 9.96 -7.85
N ILE A 54 2.58 10.56 -7.16
CA ILE A 54 3.62 9.81 -6.44
C ILE A 54 2.99 8.94 -5.34
N PHE A 55 2.01 9.48 -4.60
CA PHE A 55 1.30 8.73 -3.58
C PHE A 55 0.56 7.52 -4.17
N SER A 56 -0.22 7.73 -5.23
CA SER A 56 -0.97 6.64 -5.88
C SER A 56 -0.04 5.55 -6.41
N SER A 57 1.02 5.92 -7.13
CA SER A 57 2.00 4.97 -7.67
C SER A 57 2.68 4.15 -6.56
N LEU A 58 3.06 4.80 -5.46
CA LEU A 58 3.64 4.12 -4.31
C LEU A 58 2.67 3.11 -3.68
N VAL A 59 1.41 3.53 -3.46
CA VAL A 59 0.37 2.67 -2.88
C VAL A 59 0.09 1.47 -3.79
N GLU A 60 -0.07 1.69 -5.10
CA GLU A 60 -0.33 0.64 -6.07
C GLU A 60 0.81 -0.39 -6.10
N SER A 61 2.06 0.08 -6.15
CA SER A 61 3.24 -0.79 -6.12
C SER A 61 3.29 -1.63 -4.84
N ARG A 62 3.00 -1.01 -3.68
CA ARG A 62 3.00 -1.72 -2.40
C ARG A 62 1.87 -2.72 -2.30
N ILE A 63 0.64 -2.36 -2.69
CA ILE A 63 -0.50 -3.29 -2.70
C ILE A 63 -0.18 -4.52 -3.55
N ALA A 64 0.37 -4.33 -4.76
CA ALA A 64 0.73 -5.45 -5.63
C ALA A 64 1.72 -6.42 -4.97
N LYS A 65 2.70 -5.91 -4.22
CA LYS A 65 3.66 -6.73 -3.47
C LYS A 65 3.04 -7.38 -2.23
N LEU A 66 2.18 -6.66 -1.50
CA LEU A 66 1.48 -7.20 -0.33
C LEU A 66 0.57 -8.37 -0.74
N ILE A 67 -0.12 -8.27 -1.87
CA ILE A 67 -0.89 -9.40 -2.44
C ILE A 67 0.01 -10.62 -2.66
N ARG A 68 1.21 -10.44 -3.23
CA ARG A 68 2.17 -11.56 -3.41
C ARG A 68 2.64 -12.15 -2.07
N VAL A 69 2.86 -11.30 -1.06
CA VAL A 69 3.24 -11.75 0.29
C VAL A 69 2.12 -12.60 0.90
N VAL A 70 0.87 -12.13 0.78
CA VAL A 70 -0.31 -12.83 1.29
C VAL A 70 -0.51 -14.17 0.57
N THR A 71 -0.49 -14.19 -0.77
CA THR A 71 -0.68 -15.43 -1.55
C THR A 71 0.45 -16.44 -1.32
N SER A 72 1.65 -15.97 -0.97
CA SER A 72 2.79 -16.83 -0.61
C SER A 72 2.82 -17.23 0.86
N SER A 73 1.81 -16.86 1.66
CA SER A 73 1.75 -17.12 3.12
C SER A 73 2.94 -16.56 3.93
N LYS A 74 3.53 -15.44 3.49
CA LYS A 74 4.73 -14.83 4.11
C LYS A 74 4.44 -13.63 5.00
N VAL A 75 3.18 -13.42 5.40
CA VAL A 75 2.76 -12.23 6.16
C VAL A 75 3.56 -12.06 7.46
N GLN A 76 3.75 -13.14 8.23
CA GLN A 76 4.49 -13.07 9.50
C GLN A 76 5.98 -12.74 9.33
N GLU A 77 6.61 -13.28 8.28
CA GLU A 77 8.02 -13.01 7.94
C GLU A 77 8.22 -11.53 7.56
N MET A 78 7.28 -10.99 6.78
CA MET A 78 7.38 -9.65 6.21
C MET A 78 6.76 -8.54 7.09
N ARG A 79 6.18 -8.89 8.24
CA ARG A 79 5.48 -7.98 9.15
C ARG A 79 6.28 -6.71 9.49
N LYS A 80 7.59 -6.83 9.70
CA LYS A 80 8.47 -5.69 10.04
C LYS A 80 8.66 -4.68 8.91
N ARG A 81 8.31 -5.06 7.67
CA ARG A 81 8.40 -4.22 6.47
C ARG A 81 7.07 -3.54 6.12
N MET A 82 6.03 -3.79 6.92
CA MET A 82 4.68 -3.27 6.72
C MET A 82 4.38 -2.14 7.71
N THR A 83 3.61 -1.17 7.24
CA THR A 83 2.89 -0.24 8.13
C THR A 83 1.76 -0.98 8.87
N SER A 84 1.17 -0.36 9.88
CA SER A 84 0.06 -0.95 10.62
C SER A 84 -1.16 -1.19 9.72
N GLU A 85 -1.45 -0.24 8.83
CA GLU A 85 -2.54 -0.33 7.86
C GLU A 85 -2.33 -1.47 6.86
N GLU A 86 -1.08 -1.67 6.41
CA GLU A 86 -0.74 -2.76 5.49
C GLU A 86 -0.79 -4.12 6.13
N LEU A 87 -0.33 -4.22 7.39
CA LEU A 87 -0.40 -5.47 8.14
C LEU A 87 -1.85 -5.88 8.33
N TRP A 88 -2.70 -4.95 8.76
CA TRP A 88 -4.14 -5.20 8.90
C TRP A 88 -4.75 -5.68 7.58
N LEU A 89 -4.47 -4.99 6.46
CA LEU A 89 -4.95 -5.41 5.14
C LEU A 89 -4.47 -6.83 4.77
N CYS A 90 -3.23 -7.17 5.07
CA CYS A 90 -2.69 -8.51 4.78
C CYS A 90 -3.35 -9.60 5.62
N GLU A 91 -3.66 -9.33 6.88
CA GLU A 91 -4.35 -10.27 7.78
C GLU A 91 -5.79 -10.53 7.31
N GLU A 92 -6.52 -9.49 6.91
CA GLU A 92 -7.86 -9.62 6.33
C GLU A 92 -7.85 -10.40 5.01
N LEU A 93 -6.91 -10.09 4.10
CA LEU A 93 -6.79 -10.80 2.83
C LEU A 93 -6.39 -12.28 3.03
N ALA A 94 -5.50 -12.58 3.97
CA ALA A 94 -5.13 -13.95 4.29
C ALA A 94 -6.31 -14.75 4.83
N THR A 95 -7.15 -14.14 5.66
CA THR A 95 -8.38 -14.73 6.18
C THR A 95 -9.35 -15.05 5.04
N LEU A 96 -9.63 -14.07 4.18
CA LEU A 96 -10.51 -14.23 3.03
C LEU A 96 -10.05 -15.32 2.06
N LEU A 97 -8.75 -15.41 1.78
CA LEU A 97 -8.19 -16.48 0.93
C LEU A 97 -8.32 -17.86 1.59
N THR A 98 -8.12 -17.94 2.90
CA THR A 98 -8.28 -19.20 3.64
C THR A 98 -9.73 -19.67 3.58
N GLU A 99 -10.69 -18.79 3.86
CA GLU A 99 -12.12 -19.08 3.78
C GLU A 99 -12.55 -19.51 2.37
N TRP A 100 -12.04 -18.84 1.34
CA TRP A 100 -12.29 -19.21 -0.05
C TRP A 100 -11.77 -20.63 -0.33
N GLN A 101 -10.53 -20.94 0.06
CA GLN A 101 -9.93 -22.24 -0.16
C GLN A 101 -10.69 -23.35 0.55
N THR A 102 -11.15 -23.12 1.78
CA THR A 102 -11.96 -24.09 2.53
C THR A 102 -13.33 -24.31 1.90
N ASN A 103 -14.00 -23.25 1.43
CA ASN A 103 -15.35 -23.34 0.87
C ASN A 103 -15.37 -23.95 -0.54
N VAL A 104 -14.37 -23.63 -1.38
CA VAL A 104 -14.26 -24.19 -2.73
C VAL A 104 -13.64 -25.60 -2.70
N GLY A 105 -12.70 -25.87 -1.80
CA GLY A 105 -12.08 -27.20 -1.63
C GLY A 105 -12.98 -28.25 -0.97
N GLY A 106 -13.98 -27.85 -0.18
CA GLY A 106 -14.93 -28.75 0.48
C GLY A 106 -16.07 -29.28 -0.40
N SER A 107 -16.20 -28.77 -1.63
CA SER A 107 -17.31 -29.11 -2.53
C SER A 107 -17.04 -30.34 -3.43
N ASN A 108 -15.83 -30.93 -3.38
CA ASN A 108 -15.41 -32.04 -4.25
C ASN A 108 -15.26 -33.39 -3.54
N SER A 109 -15.66 -33.52 -2.27
CA SER A 109 -15.42 -34.74 -1.47
C SER A 109 -16.68 -35.55 -1.11
N HIS A 110 -17.82 -35.34 -1.77
CA HIS A 110 -19.02 -36.20 -1.62
C HIS A 110 -19.56 -36.62 -2.99
N SER A 111 -18.89 -37.59 -3.61
CA SER A 111 -19.43 -38.42 -4.68
C SER A 111 -18.64 -39.73 -4.72
N GLU A 112 -18.91 -40.61 -3.76
CA GLU A 112 -18.77 -42.07 -3.89
C GLU A 112 -20.10 -42.72 -3.49
#